data_AF-A0A1G5BH97-F1
#
_entry.id   AF-A0A1G5BH97-F1
#
_cell.length_a   1.000
_cell.length_b   1.000
_cell.length_c   1.000
_cell.angle_alpha   90.00
_cell.angle_beta   90.00
_cell.angle_gamma   90.00
#
_symmetry.space_group_name_H-M   'P 1'
#
loop_
_entity.id
_entity.type
_entity.pdbx_description
1 polymer ?
#
loop_
_entity_poly.entity_id
_entity_poly.type
_entity_poly.pdbx_seq_one_letter_code
_entity_poly.pdbx_strand_id
1 'polypeptide(L)'
;MNTQTLTKKRNRFFQGLDFLGYSLSTFGVIGFELLLTYVIEFNIYGYSDWKSYAPWQNILHWILTCIVWGLGGMYVVKDCARKSDVNLIKDFKQKSLLQGAKEMSLLQWVLLVTGTVLILISTWIDWDGSKVLKEYSSKGIVLFTFQYIYYLFEVFLVLLIIVFGQYAFEKWFKNDKIPYGGIVVALTWGLGHWLTKGSLMTGIYTAFGGFVFGGAYLLTKRNLKLSYLFLCIMFIL
;
A
#
# COMPACT_ATOMS: atom_id res chain seq x y z
N MET A 1 23.81 -18.76 -16.52
CA MET A 1 23.80 -17.38 -16.00
C MET A 1 23.62 -17.46 -14.48
N ASN A 2 24.74 -17.41 -13.74
CA ASN A 2 24.75 -17.57 -12.28
C ASN A 2 24.01 -16.40 -11.63
N THR A 3 22.74 -16.62 -11.25
CA THR A 3 21.99 -15.69 -10.40
C THR A 3 22.62 -15.76 -9.02
N GLN A 4 23.63 -14.92 -8.79
CA GLN A 4 24.23 -14.77 -7.48
C GLN A 4 23.11 -14.47 -6.47
N THR A 5 23.06 -15.27 -5.42
CA THR A 5 22.29 -15.02 -4.20
C THR A 5 22.94 -13.81 -3.50
N LEU A 6 22.71 -12.61 -4.05
CA LEU A 6 23.47 -11.40 -3.74
C LEU A 6 23.33 -10.95 -2.27
N THR A 7 22.22 -11.27 -1.59
CA THR A 7 22.02 -10.82 -0.20
C THR A 7 22.61 -11.76 0.84
N LYS A 8 22.81 -13.06 0.55
CA LYS A 8 23.09 -14.06 1.62
C LYS A 8 24.48 -13.89 2.26
N LYS A 9 25.41 -13.19 1.60
CA LYS A 9 26.75 -12.84 2.11
C LYS A 9 27.02 -11.33 2.22
N ARG A 10 26.08 -10.46 1.83
CA ARG A 10 26.27 -9.00 1.93
C ARG A 10 26.09 -8.52 3.36
N ASN A 11 26.87 -7.51 3.75
CA ASN A 11 26.72 -6.82 5.05
C ASN A 11 25.27 -6.32 5.22
N ARG A 12 24.74 -6.40 6.45
CA ARG A 12 23.39 -5.94 6.84
C ARG A 12 23.04 -4.55 6.33
N PHE A 13 24.00 -3.64 6.25
CA PHE A 13 23.76 -2.29 5.72
C PHE A 13 23.26 -2.34 4.28
N PHE A 14 23.95 -3.11 3.45
CA PHE A 14 23.59 -3.30 2.06
C PHE A 14 22.30 -4.11 1.88
N GLN A 15 22.04 -5.11 2.72
CA GLN A 15 20.75 -5.81 2.69
C GLN A 15 19.59 -4.85 2.99
N GLY A 16 19.75 -3.95 3.97
CA GLY A 16 18.74 -2.96 4.28
C GLY A 16 18.52 -1.97 3.13
N LEU A 17 19.59 -1.56 2.42
CA LEU A 17 19.46 -0.75 1.21
C LEU A 17 18.72 -1.48 0.09
N ASP A 18 18.97 -2.78 -0.11
CA ASP A 18 18.26 -3.57 -1.11
C ASP A 18 16.74 -3.61 -0.81
N PHE A 19 16.37 -3.83 0.45
CA PHE A 19 14.95 -3.82 0.86
C PHE A 19 14.32 -2.44 0.80
N LEU A 20 15.04 -1.37 1.18
CA LEU A 20 14.55 -0.01 0.99
C LEU A 20 14.34 0.27 -0.49
N GLY A 21 15.25 -0.21 -1.34
CA GLY A 21 15.12 -0.16 -2.80
C GLY A 21 13.84 -0.82 -3.30
N TYR A 22 13.45 -1.99 -2.79
CA TYR A 22 12.16 -2.61 -3.14
C TYR A 22 10.96 -1.80 -2.64
N SER A 23 11.04 -1.22 -1.43
CA SER A 23 10.00 -0.36 -0.89
C SER A 23 9.79 0.90 -1.76
N LEU A 24 10.87 1.60 -2.10
CA LEU A 24 10.85 2.78 -2.96
C LEU A 24 10.49 2.46 -4.41
N SER A 25 10.92 1.30 -4.93
CA SER A 25 10.49 0.83 -6.26
C SER A 25 8.98 0.57 -6.29
N THR A 26 8.42 -0.02 -5.24
CA THR A 26 6.98 -0.21 -5.10
C THR A 26 6.23 1.12 -5.06
N PHE A 27 6.76 2.11 -4.32
CA PHE A 27 6.22 3.47 -4.35
C PHE A 27 6.33 4.11 -5.75
N GLY A 28 7.43 3.88 -6.45
CA GLY A 28 7.58 4.29 -7.86
C GLY A 28 6.52 3.67 -8.76
N VAL A 29 6.15 2.40 -8.55
CA VAL A 29 5.04 1.73 -9.26
C VAL A 29 3.71 2.43 -9.00
N ILE A 30 3.42 2.87 -7.77
CA ILE A 30 2.23 3.71 -7.50
C ILE A 30 2.30 4.98 -8.36
N GLY A 31 3.44 5.66 -8.35
CA GLY A 31 3.69 6.89 -9.11
C GLY A 31 3.53 6.77 -10.63
N PHE A 32 3.51 5.56 -11.22
CA PHE A 32 3.22 5.39 -12.65
C PHE A 32 1.82 5.89 -13.02
N GLU A 33 0.88 5.92 -12.08
CA GLU A 33 -0.44 6.53 -12.30
C GLU A 33 -0.31 8.00 -12.72
N LEU A 34 0.62 8.75 -12.12
CA LEU A 34 0.86 10.15 -12.49
C LEU A 34 1.37 10.26 -13.94
N LEU A 35 2.17 9.30 -14.40
CA LEU A 35 2.60 9.23 -15.80
C LEU A 35 1.45 8.85 -16.73
N LEU A 36 0.59 7.91 -16.32
CA LEU A 36 -0.60 7.55 -17.07
C LEU A 36 -1.52 8.75 -17.22
N THR A 37 -1.92 9.41 -16.13
CA THR A 37 -2.80 10.56 -16.15
C THR A 37 -2.15 11.74 -16.88
N TYR A 38 -1.10 12.32 -16.32
CA TYR A 38 -0.61 13.64 -16.75
C TYR A 38 0.25 13.64 -18.02
N VAL A 39 0.70 12.47 -18.48
CA VAL A 39 1.50 12.36 -19.70
C VAL A 39 0.75 11.59 -20.77
N ILE A 40 0.43 10.32 -20.52
CA ILE A 40 -0.09 9.44 -21.59
C ILE A 40 -1.53 9.83 -21.95
N GLU A 41 -2.43 9.80 -20.97
CA GLU A 41 -3.85 10.05 -21.17
C GLU A 41 -4.13 11.51 -21.51
N PHE A 42 -3.42 12.45 -20.90
CA PHE A 42 -3.51 13.86 -21.28
C PHE A 42 -3.25 14.08 -22.78
N ASN A 43 -2.19 13.46 -23.34
CA ASN A 43 -1.87 13.60 -24.76
C ASN A 43 -2.83 12.84 -25.69
N ILE A 44 -3.56 11.83 -25.20
CA ILE A 44 -4.52 11.05 -26.00
C ILE A 44 -5.92 11.67 -25.96
N TYR A 45 -6.37 12.13 -24.78
CA TYR A 45 -7.73 12.59 -24.55
C TYR A 45 -7.87 14.11 -24.63
N GLY A 46 -6.78 14.87 -24.44
CA GLY A 46 -6.77 16.34 -24.58
C GLY A 46 -7.66 17.07 -23.55
N TYR A 47 -7.89 16.49 -22.38
CA TYR A 47 -8.66 17.13 -21.32
C TYR A 47 -7.88 18.26 -20.64
N SER A 48 -8.58 19.26 -20.09
CA SER A 48 -7.95 20.37 -19.35
C SER A 48 -7.68 20.04 -17.88
N ASP A 49 -8.46 19.13 -17.29
CA ASP A 49 -8.29 18.61 -15.92
C ASP A 49 -8.71 17.12 -15.89
N TRP A 50 -8.00 16.29 -15.13
CA TRP A 50 -8.31 14.86 -14.97
C TRP A 50 -9.72 14.64 -14.39
N LYS A 51 -10.26 15.63 -13.68
CA LYS A 51 -11.65 15.61 -13.19
C LYS A 51 -12.70 15.65 -14.28
N SER A 52 -12.33 15.97 -15.53
CA SER A 52 -13.27 16.02 -16.66
C SER A 52 -13.36 14.71 -17.44
N TYR A 53 -12.93 13.57 -16.88
CA TYR A 53 -13.01 12.27 -17.54
C TYR A 53 -14.46 11.86 -17.76
N ALA A 54 -14.76 11.46 -19.00
CA ALA A 54 -15.97 10.71 -19.29
C ALA A 54 -15.96 9.36 -18.53
N PRO A 55 -17.12 8.74 -18.25
CA PRO A 55 -17.18 7.48 -17.51
C PRO A 55 -16.29 6.37 -18.09
N TRP A 56 -16.23 6.22 -19.42
CA TRP A 56 -15.39 5.20 -20.05
C TRP A 56 -13.88 5.49 -19.91
N GLN A 57 -13.48 6.76 -19.85
CA GLN A 57 -12.09 7.17 -19.61
C GLN A 57 -11.67 6.82 -18.18
N ASN A 58 -12.54 7.04 -17.19
CA ASN A 58 -12.30 6.60 -15.81
C ASN A 58 -12.11 5.08 -15.72
N ILE A 59 -13.00 4.31 -16.37
CA ILE A 59 -12.91 2.85 -16.38
C ILE A 59 -11.59 2.39 -17.02
N LEU A 60 -11.25 2.94 -18.18
CA LEU A 60 -10.02 2.56 -18.88
C LEU A 60 -8.78 2.93 -18.06
N HIS A 61 -8.74 4.13 -17.48
CA HIS A 61 -7.68 4.57 -16.58
C HIS A 61 -7.50 3.60 -15.41
N TRP A 62 -8.58 3.28 -14.68
CA TRP A 62 -8.51 2.35 -13.54
C TRP A 62 -8.05 0.95 -13.96
N ILE A 63 -8.49 0.43 -15.11
CA ILE A 63 -8.02 -0.85 -15.64
C ILE A 63 -6.52 -0.82 -15.94
N LEU A 64 -6.06 0.20 -16.67
CA LEU A 64 -4.64 0.35 -17.02
C LEU A 64 -3.77 0.48 -15.77
N THR A 65 -4.20 1.30 -14.82
CA THR A 65 -3.51 1.46 -13.54
C THR A 65 -3.46 0.15 -12.76
N CYS A 66 -4.56 -0.60 -12.66
CA CYS A 66 -4.56 -1.94 -12.04
C CYS A 66 -3.57 -2.91 -12.71
N ILE A 67 -3.48 -2.89 -14.05
CA ILE A 67 -2.54 -3.74 -14.79
C ILE A 67 -1.09 -3.34 -14.46
N VAL A 68 -0.76 -2.06 -14.55
CA VAL A 68 0.59 -1.55 -14.27
C VAL A 68 0.98 -1.84 -12.81
N TRP A 69 0.09 -1.57 -11.87
CA TRP A 69 0.31 -1.80 -10.45
C TRP A 69 0.44 -3.29 -10.11
N GLY A 70 -0.45 -4.12 -10.64
CA GLY A 70 -0.42 -5.57 -10.45
C GLY A 70 0.87 -6.19 -11.00
N LEU A 71 1.24 -5.86 -12.24
CA LEU A 71 2.46 -6.36 -12.87
C LEU A 71 3.72 -5.83 -12.19
N GLY A 72 3.77 -4.54 -11.89
CA GLY A 72 4.90 -3.89 -11.22
C GLY A 72 5.12 -4.42 -9.80
N GLY A 73 4.07 -4.49 -8.98
CA GLY A 73 4.15 -5.06 -7.64
C GLY A 73 4.57 -6.52 -7.66
N MET A 74 4.02 -7.34 -8.56
CA MET A 74 4.42 -8.74 -8.70
C MET A 74 5.85 -8.90 -9.23
N TYR A 75 6.32 -8.00 -10.10
CA TYR A 75 7.71 -7.96 -10.53
C TYR A 75 8.65 -7.72 -9.34
N VAL A 76 8.37 -6.71 -8.51
CA VAL A 76 9.16 -6.41 -7.30
C VAL A 76 9.18 -7.61 -6.35
N VAL A 77 8.03 -8.23 -6.08
CA VAL A 77 7.92 -9.42 -5.23
C VAL A 77 8.78 -10.57 -5.76
N LYS A 78 8.70 -10.86 -7.06
CA LYS A 78 9.48 -11.94 -7.69
C LYS A 78 10.97 -11.62 -7.77
N ASP A 79 11.35 -10.37 -7.96
CA ASP A 79 12.75 -9.96 -7.97
C ASP A 79 13.37 -10.09 -6.56
N CYS A 80 12.66 -9.65 -5.53
CA CYS A 80 13.04 -9.87 -4.14
C CYS A 80 13.21 -11.35 -3.81
N ALA A 81 12.25 -12.20 -4.20
CA ALA A 81 12.32 -13.64 -3.94
C ALA A 81 13.49 -14.35 -4.66
N ARG A 82 13.94 -13.83 -5.81
CA ARG A 82 15.10 -14.35 -6.54
C ARG A 82 16.42 -13.93 -5.92
N LYS A 83 16.48 -12.71 -5.36
CA LYS A 83 17.72 -12.09 -4.88
C LYS A 83 17.90 -12.16 -3.37
N SER A 84 16.87 -12.55 -2.62
CA SER A 84 16.88 -12.61 -1.15
C SER A 84 16.34 -13.91 -0.57
N ASP A 85 16.41 -14.02 0.76
CA ASP A 85 15.83 -15.09 1.56
C ASP A 85 14.32 -14.88 1.85
N VAL A 86 13.78 -13.71 1.48
CA VAL A 86 12.37 -13.37 1.68
C VAL A 86 11.53 -13.80 0.47
N ASN A 87 10.55 -14.67 0.70
CA ASN A 87 9.63 -15.13 -0.35
C ASN A 87 8.18 -14.88 0.06
N LEU A 88 7.69 -13.67 -0.25
CA LEU A 88 6.34 -13.24 0.12
C LEU A 88 5.23 -14.09 -0.53
N ILE A 89 5.46 -14.66 -1.71
CA ILE A 89 4.50 -15.56 -2.37
C ILE A 89 4.33 -16.85 -1.55
N LYS A 90 5.44 -17.42 -1.08
CA LYS A 90 5.42 -18.60 -0.22
C LYS A 90 4.75 -18.28 1.10
N ASP A 91 5.13 -17.18 1.74
CA ASP A 91 4.57 -16.74 3.02
C ASP A 91 3.05 -16.52 2.93
N PHE A 92 2.60 -15.87 1.85
CA PHE A 92 1.18 -15.66 1.57
C PHE A 92 0.43 -16.98 1.40
N LYS A 93 1.02 -17.97 0.73
CA LYS A 93 0.37 -19.29 0.56
C LYS A 93 0.30 -20.08 1.87
N GLN A 94 1.37 -20.07 2.66
CA GLN A 94 1.48 -20.88 3.88
C GLN A 94 0.68 -20.33 5.06
N LYS A 95 0.65 -19.01 5.23
CA LYS A 95 -0.06 -18.40 6.35
C LYS A 95 -1.56 -18.33 6.06
N SER A 96 -2.37 -18.94 6.91
CA SER A 96 -3.83 -18.83 6.89
C SER A 96 -4.29 -17.56 7.60
N LEU A 97 -5.39 -16.97 7.13
CA LEU A 97 -6.01 -15.79 7.76
C LEU A 97 -6.59 -16.17 9.14
N LEU A 98 -7.40 -17.23 9.18
CA LEU A 98 -8.03 -17.70 10.42
C LEU A 98 -7.01 -18.17 11.46
N GLN A 99 -5.96 -18.86 11.02
CA GLN A 99 -4.90 -19.29 11.92
C GLN A 99 -4.12 -18.09 12.47
N GLY A 100 -3.75 -17.13 11.61
CA GLY A 100 -3.08 -15.90 12.04
C GLY A 100 -3.91 -15.11 13.07
N ALA A 101 -5.21 -15.02 12.85
CA ALA A 101 -6.15 -14.38 13.77
C ALA A 101 -6.19 -15.07 15.16
N LYS A 102 -6.17 -16.41 15.19
CA LYS A 102 -6.15 -17.21 16.43
C LYS A 102 -4.84 -17.09 17.20
N GLU A 103 -3.73 -16.86 16.52
CA GLU A 103 -2.41 -16.73 17.15
C GLU A 103 -2.20 -15.37 17.82
N MET A 104 -3.01 -14.36 17.51
CA MET A 104 -2.86 -13.02 18.09
C MET A 104 -3.29 -12.96 19.55
N SER A 105 -2.53 -12.23 20.38
CA SER A 105 -2.92 -11.99 21.77
C SER A 105 -4.09 -10.99 21.86
N LEU A 106 -4.80 -10.99 22.99
CA LEU A 106 -5.87 -10.03 23.25
C LEU A 106 -5.41 -8.58 23.11
N LEU A 107 -4.22 -8.25 23.62
CA LEU A 107 -3.66 -6.90 23.48
C LEU A 107 -3.41 -6.52 22.02
N GLN A 108 -2.91 -7.44 21.20
CA GLN A 108 -2.71 -7.19 19.77
C GLN A 108 -4.04 -6.90 19.06
N TRP A 109 -5.10 -7.64 19.41
CA TRP A 109 -6.45 -7.41 18.92
C TRP A 109 -6.99 -6.04 19.34
N VAL A 110 -6.88 -5.70 20.63
CA VAL A 110 -7.35 -4.40 21.15
C VAL A 110 -6.65 -3.25 20.43
N LEU A 111 -5.32 -3.30 20.29
CA LEU A 111 -4.56 -2.26 19.60
C LEU A 111 -4.91 -2.17 18.12
N LEU A 112 -5.07 -3.31 17.44
CA LEU A 112 -5.42 -3.35 16.02
C LEU A 112 -6.80 -2.76 15.76
N VAL A 113 -7.81 -3.22 16.52
CA VAL A 113 -9.19 -2.72 16.40
C VAL A 113 -9.27 -1.24 16.77
N THR A 114 -8.58 -0.81 17.82
CA THR A 114 -8.55 0.61 18.20
C THR A 114 -7.94 1.46 17.08
N GLY A 115 -6.80 1.04 16.53
CA GLY A 115 -6.18 1.73 15.39
C GLY A 115 -7.10 1.78 14.17
N THR A 116 -7.76 0.66 13.84
CA THR A 116 -8.74 0.60 12.75
C THR A 116 -9.91 1.54 12.96
N VAL A 117 -10.52 1.55 14.15
CA VAL A 117 -11.64 2.43 14.48
C VAL A 117 -11.23 3.90 14.41
N LEU A 118 -10.04 4.26 14.88
CA LEU A 118 -9.54 5.63 14.78
C LEU A 118 -9.40 6.09 13.32
N ILE A 119 -8.90 5.23 12.43
CA ILE A 119 -8.84 5.54 11.00
C ILE A 119 -10.24 5.68 10.41
N LEU A 120 -11.17 4.77 10.72
CA LEU A 120 -12.54 4.84 10.20
C LEU A 120 -13.30 6.08 10.69
N ILE A 121 -13.10 6.49 11.94
CA ILE A 121 -13.64 7.75 12.47
C ILE A 121 -13.05 8.93 11.71
N SER A 122 -11.74 8.93 11.47
CA SER A 122 -11.08 9.98 10.69
C SER A 122 -11.64 10.06 9.26
N THR A 123 -11.81 8.91 8.58
CA THR A 123 -12.42 8.84 7.25
C THR A 123 -13.86 9.34 7.26
N TRP A 124 -14.64 8.97 8.27
CA TRP A 124 -16.02 9.42 8.41
C TRP A 124 -16.13 10.93 8.56
N ILE A 125 -15.23 11.55 9.35
CA ILE A 125 -15.20 13.01 9.52
C ILE A 125 -14.79 13.69 8.21
N ASP A 126 -13.73 13.21 7.55
CA ASP A 126 -13.23 13.77 6.29
C ASP A 126 -14.28 13.71 5.17
N TRP A 127 -15.02 12.60 5.11
CA TRP A 127 -16.08 12.40 4.14
C TRP A 127 -17.44 12.94 4.58
N ASP A 128 -17.58 13.52 5.78
CA ASP A 128 -18.86 13.95 6.35
C ASP A 128 -19.94 12.84 6.27
N GLY A 129 -19.57 11.62 6.67
CA GLY A 129 -20.41 10.44 6.55
C GLY A 129 -19.67 9.22 5.98
N SER A 130 -20.44 8.22 5.54
CA SER A 130 -19.87 7.02 4.93
C SER A 130 -19.26 7.33 3.56
N LYS A 131 -17.93 7.20 3.44
CA LYS A 131 -17.18 7.25 2.18
C LYS A 131 -17.83 6.33 1.14
N VAL A 132 -18.06 5.08 1.51
CA VAL A 132 -18.64 4.05 0.63
C VAL A 132 -19.99 4.47 0.05
N LEU A 133 -20.91 4.94 0.90
CA LEU A 133 -22.24 5.34 0.43
C LEU A 133 -22.18 6.59 -0.45
N LYS A 134 -21.33 7.56 -0.11
CA LYS A 134 -21.14 8.78 -0.92
C LYS A 134 -20.51 8.47 -2.28
N GLU A 135 -19.52 7.60 -2.34
CA GLU A 135 -18.92 7.15 -3.61
C GLU A 135 -19.93 6.35 -4.43
N TYR A 136 -20.69 5.44 -3.82
CA TYR A 136 -21.72 4.67 -4.52
C TYR A 136 -22.81 5.58 -5.10
N SER A 137 -23.32 6.52 -4.30
CA SER A 137 -24.36 7.46 -4.74
C SER A 137 -23.90 8.41 -5.85
N SER A 138 -22.62 8.80 -5.86
CA SER A 138 -22.08 9.72 -6.86
C SER A 138 -21.67 9.05 -8.16
N LYS A 139 -21.19 7.79 -8.10
CA LYS A 139 -20.63 7.08 -9.26
C LYS A 139 -21.56 6.03 -9.87
N GLY A 140 -22.56 5.57 -9.12
CA GLY A 140 -23.39 4.44 -9.49
C GLY A 140 -22.59 3.13 -9.54
N ILE A 141 -23.30 2.01 -9.74
CA ILE A 141 -22.74 0.66 -9.56
C ILE A 141 -21.52 0.36 -10.42
N VAL A 142 -21.49 0.82 -11.68
CA VAL A 142 -20.42 0.48 -12.63
C VAL A 142 -19.10 1.15 -12.25
N LEU A 143 -19.09 2.48 -12.18
CA LEU A 143 -17.87 3.24 -11.84
C LEU A 143 -17.39 2.92 -10.43
N PHE A 144 -18.32 2.77 -9.48
CA PHE A 144 -18.00 2.34 -8.12
C PHE A 144 -17.25 1.00 -8.10
N THR A 145 -17.71 0.01 -8.87
CA THR A 145 -17.08 -1.31 -8.92
C THR A 145 -15.63 -1.22 -9.41
N PHE A 146 -15.38 -0.51 -10.52
CA PHE A 146 -14.01 -0.36 -11.05
C PHE A 146 -13.10 0.41 -10.11
N GLN A 147 -13.61 1.46 -9.47
CA GLN A 147 -12.84 2.21 -8.47
C GLN A 147 -12.45 1.33 -7.27
N TYR A 148 -13.35 0.47 -6.80
CA TYR A 148 -13.06 -0.39 -5.66
C TYR A 148 -12.08 -1.51 -6.01
N ILE A 149 -12.09 -2.00 -7.25
CA ILE A 149 -11.02 -2.86 -7.76
C ILE A 149 -9.69 -2.11 -7.74
N TYR A 150 -9.66 -0.87 -8.24
CA TYR A 150 -8.47 -0.01 -8.19
C TYR A 150 -7.93 0.16 -6.77
N TYR A 151 -8.78 0.41 -5.77
CA TYR A 151 -8.35 0.55 -4.38
C TYR A 151 -7.72 -0.73 -3.81
N LEU A 152 -8.17 -1.92 -4.22
CA LEU A 152 -7.55 -3.18 -3.82
C LEU A 152 -6.09 -3.26 -4.33
N PHE A 153 -5.83 -2.84 -5.57
CA PHE A 153 -4.47 -2.81 -6.10
C PHE A 153 -3.61 -1.74 -5.41
N GLU A 154 -4.18 -0.58 -5.09
CA GLU A 154 -3.48 0.46 -4.33
C GLU A 154 -3.02 -0.07 -2.96
N VAL A 155 -3.95 -0.67 -2.21
CA VAL A 155 -3.67 -1.25 -0.89
C VAL A 155 -2.63 -2.37 -0.96
N PHE A 156 -2.63 -3.15 -2.04
CA PHE A 156 -1.62 -4.17 -2.28
C PHE A 156 -0.21 -3.56 -2.38
N LEU A 157 -0.06 -2.47 -3.14
CA LEU A 157 1.21 -1.77 -3.24
C LEU A 157 1.60 -1.09 -1.92
N VAL A 158 0.66 -0.46 -1.21
CA VAL A 158 0.92 0.11 0.12
C VAL A 158 1.43 -0.96 1.09
N LEU A 159 0.82 -2.15 1.11
CA LEU A 159 1.31 -3.27 1.93
C LEU A 159 2.74 -3.67 1.56
N LEU A 160 3.08 -3.73 0.27
CA LEU A 160 4.44 -4.05 -0.16
C LEU A 160 5.46 -2.99 0.28
N ILE A 161 5.11 -1.69 0.21
CA ILE A 161 5.96 -0.61 0.74
C ILE A 161 6.23 -0.85 2.23
N ILE A 162 5.19 -1.16 3.02
CA ILE A 162 5.31 -1.47 4.46
C ILE A 162 6.22 -2.66 4.68
N VAL A 163 5.96 -3.78 4.00
CA VAL A 163 6.71 -5.02 4.19
C VAL A 163 8.19 -4.82 3.90
N PHE A 164 8.53 -4.26 2.75
CA PHE A 164 9.93 -4.04 2.37
C PHE A 164 10.60 -2.95 3.22
N GLY A 165 9.88 -1.87 3.56
CA GLY A 165 10.37 -0.86 4.48
C GLY A 165 10.66 -1.42 5.87
N GLN A 166 9.80 -2.32 6.36
CA GLN A 166 10.01 -3.02 7.63
C GLN A 166 11.28 -3.86 7.58
N TYR A 167 11.45 -4.69 6.54
CA TYR A 167 12.66 -5.50 6.37
C TYR A 167 13.94 -4.65 6.32
N ALA A 168 13.91 -3.50 5.62
CA ALA A 168 15.06 -2.63 5.47
C ALA A 168 15.60 -2.15 6.83
N PHE A 169 14.71 -1.61 7.64
CA PHE A 169 15.07 -1.02 8.92
C PHE A 169 15.31 -2.08 10.00
N GLU A 170 14.64 -3.23 9.97
CA GLU A 170 14.97 -4.35 10.86
C GLU A 170 16.41 -4.85 10.64
N LYS A 171 16.91 -4.87 9.39
CA LYS A 171 18.31 -5.21 9.09
C LYS A 171 19.29 -4.17 9.65
N TRP A 172 18.95 -2.89 9.57
CA TRP A 172 19.79 -1.80 10.08
C TRP A 172 19.78 -1.69 11.61
N PHE A 173 18.60 -1.66 12.21
CA PHE A 173 18.41 -1.34 13.63
C PHE A 173 18.29 -2.56 14.52
N LYS A 174 18.07 -3.76 13.97
CA LYS A 174 17.88 -5.01 14.72
C LYS A 174 16.75 -4.92 15.77
N ASN A 175 15.73 -4.12 15.46
CA ASN A 175 14.55 -3.95 16.30
C ASN A 175 13.32 -4.27 15.45
N ASP A 176 12.55 -5.26 15.85
CA ASP A 176 11.40 -5.77 15.11
C ASP A 176 10.06 -5.30 15.71
N LYS A 177 10.10 -4.40 16.69
CA LYS A 177 8.92 -3.88 17.40
C LYS A 177 8.44 -2.53 16.89
N ILE A 178 9.31 -1.79 16.20
CA ILE A 178 8.98 -0.47 15.65
C ILE A 178 8.37 -0.64 14.25
N PRO A 179 7.24 0.02 13.94
CA PRO A 179 6.58 -0.08 12.63
C PRO A 179 7.30 0.76 11.57
N TYR A 180 8.57 0.44 11.30
CA TYR A 180 9.39 1.13 10.31
C TYR A 180 8.76 1.15 8.92
N GLY A 181 8.10 0.06 8.51
CA GLY A 181 7.35 0.02 7.26
C GLY A 181 6.24 1.08 7.20
N GLY A 182 5.56 1.33 8.32
CA GLY A 182 4.58 2.39 8.44
C GLY A 182 5.20 3.78 8.39
N ILE A 183 6.39 3.96 8.97
CA ILE A 183 7.16 5.22 8.85
C ILE A 183 7.54 5.47 7.39
N VAL A 184 7.96 4.45 6.65
CA VAL A 184 8.28 4.59 5.22
C VAL A 184 7.04 5.01 4.42
N VAL A 185 5.88 4.35 4.64
CA VAL A 185 4.62 4.79 4.00
C VAL A 185 4.22 6.19 4.42
N ALA A 186 4.37 6.55 5.70
CA ALA A 186 4.05 7.88 6.19
C ALA A 186 4.83 8.97 5.44
N LEU A 187 6.12 8.70 5.18
CA LEU A 187 6.99 9.61 4.44
C LEU A 187 6.68 9.61 2.94
N THR A 188 6.53 8.46 2.30
CA THR A 188 6.32 8.39 0.84
C THR A 188 4.93 8.83 0.44
N TRP A 189 3.91 8.30 1.11
CA TRP A 189 2.52 8.49 0.77
C TRP A 189 1.96 9.79 1.35
N GLY A 190 2.39 10.18 2.55
CA GLY A 190 2.08 11.49 3.13
C GLY A 190 2.68 12.64 2.32
N LEU A 191 3.92 12.51 1.87
CA LEU A 191 4.53 13.48 0.96
C LEU A 191 3.82 13.51 -0.39
N GLY A 192 3.49 12.33 -0.96
CA GLY A 192 2.73 12.25 -2.21
C GLY A 192 1.38 12.98 -2.13
N HIS A 193 0.65 12.82 -1.03
CA HIS A 193 -0.61 13.51 -0.80
C HIS A 193 -0.45 15.00 -0.59
N TRP A 194 0.58 15.43 0.14
CA TRP A 194 0.88 16.86 0.26
C TRP A 194 1.14 17.48 -1.12
N LEU A 195 2.00 16.87 -1.92
CA LEU A 195 2.39 17.39 -3.23
C LEU A 195 1.24 17.40 -4.23
N THR A 196 0.42 16.34 -4.26
CA THR A 196 -0.65 16.19 -5.26
C THR A 196 -1.96 16.88 -4.86
N LYS A 197 -2.25 17.01 -3.55
CA LYS A 197 -3.45 17.69 -3.04
C LYS A 197 -3.19 19.14 -2.64
N GLY A 198 -1.93 19.57 -2.60
CA GLY A 198 -1.53 20.94 -2.25
C GLY A 198 -1.72 21.31 -0.77
N SER A 199 -1.96 20.33 0.12
CA SER A 199 -2.30 20.55 1.52
C SER A 199 -1.35 19.80 2.45
N LEU A 200 -0.58 20.55 3.25
CA LEU A 200 0.31 19.98 4.26
C LEU A 200 -0.49 19.17 5.30
N MET A 201 -1.65 19.68 5.70
CA MET A 201 -2.53 18.99 6.64
C MET A 201 -2.96 17.64 6.08
N THR A 202 -3.39 17.58 4.82
CA THR A 202 -3.76 16.32 4.16
C THR A 202 -2.57 15.35 4.15
N GLY A 203 -1.36 15.82 3.85
CA GLY A 203 -0.16 15.00 3.92
C GLY A 203 0.14 14.46 5.32
N ILE A 204 -0.02 15.27 6.38
CA ILE A 204 0.18 14.86 7.77
C ILE A 204 -0.88 13.82 8.19
N TYR A 205 -2.15 14.02 7.82
CA TYR A 205 -3.22 13.06 8.09
C TYR A 205 -2.93 11.71 7.41
N THR A 206 -2.56 11.73 6.14
CA THR A 206 -2.15 10.51 5.42
C THR A 206 -0.92 9.86 6.04
N ALA A 207 0.05 10.66 6.51
CA ALA A 207 1.25 10.15 7.17
C ALA A 207 0.91 9.40 8.48
N PHE A 208 0.00 9.94 9.28
CA PHE A 208 -0.50 9.27 10.47
C PHE A 208 -1.17 7.93 10.12
N GLY A 209 -2.03 7.91 9.09
CA GLY A 209 -2.63 6.67 8.57
C GLY A 209 -1.59 5.63 8.15
N GLY A 210 -0.53 6.06 7.45
CA GLY A 210 0.59 5.21 7.06
C GLY A 210 1.29 4.55 8.25
N PHE A 211 1.49 5.29 9.34
CA PHE A 211 2.05 4.74 10.58
C PHE A 211 1.14 3.65 11.19
N VAL A 212 -0.18 3.90 11.25
CA VAL A 212 -1.17 2.92 11.75
C VAL A 212 -1.17 1.66 10.89
N PHE A 213 -1.03 1.77 9.56
CA PHE A 213 -0.95 0.62 8.66
C PHE A 213 0.29 -0.24 8.94
N GLY A 214 1.45 0.38 9.18
CA GLY A 214 2.65 -0.34 9.61
C GLY A 214 2.47 -1.02 10.97
N GLY A 215 1.78 -0.36 11.90
CA GLY A 215 1.36 -0.95 13.17
C GLY A 215 0.50 -2.20 12.96
N ALA A 216 -0.50 -2.13 12.08
CA ALA A 216 -1.35 -3.28 11.74
C ALA A 216 -0.55 -4.46 11.19
N TYR A 217 0.44 -4.22 10.32
CA TYR A 217 1.34 -5.27 9.82
C TYR A 217 2.10 -5.99 10.95
N LEU A 218 2.61 -5.25 11.94
CA LEU A 218 3.30 -5.85 13.10
C LEU A 218 2.33 -6.57 14.05
N LEU A 219 1.20 -5.95 14.37
CA LEU A 219 0.19 -6.50 15.29
C LEU A 219 -0.41 -7.80 14.75
N THR A 220 -0.58 -7.91 13.44
CA THR A 220 -1.02 -9.14 12.74
C THR A 220 0.10 -10.17 12.58
N LYS A 221 1.20 -10.06 13.35
CA LYS A 221 2.36 -10.97 13.31
C LYS A 221 2.92 -11.16 11.90
N ARG A 222 2.90 -10.10 11.09
CA ARG A 222 3.38 -10.12 9.71
C ARG A 222 2.66 -11.16 8.85
N ASN A 223 1.38 -11.40 9.13
CA ASN A 223 0.52 -12.24 8.30
C ASN A 223 -0.03 -11.40 7.16
N LEU A 224 0.58 -11.52 5.97
CA LEU A 224 0.25 -10.71 4.80
C LEU A 224 -1.25 -10.68 4.47
N LYS A 225 -1.97 -11.80 4.63
CA LYS A 225 -3.42 -11.85 4.36
C LYS A 225 -4.21 -11.02 5.37
N LEU A 226 -3.89 -11.18 6.65
CA LEU A 226 -4.58 -10.46 7.72
C LEU A 226 -4.22 -8.97 7.69
N SER A 227 -2.95 -8.63 7.48
CA SER A 227 -2.52 -7.24 7.28
C SER A 227 -3.24 -6.61 6.08
N TYR A 228 -3.26 -7.29 4.93
CA TYR A 228 -3.97 -6.81 3.74
C TYR A 228 -5.46 -6.57 4.00
N LEU A 229 -6.15 -7.51 4.67
CA LEU A 229 -7.55 -7.34 5.05
C LEU A 229 -7.77 -6.08 5.89
N PHE A 230 -6.97 -5.88 6.93
CA PHE A 230 -7.11 -4.73 7.82
C PHE A 230 -6.77 -3.41 7.12
N LEU A 231 -5.78 -3.40 6.23
CA LEU A 231 -5.49 -2.23 5.41
C LEU A 231 -6.63 -1.93 4.44
N CYS A 232 -7.24 -2.94 3.82
CA CYS A 232 -8.43 -2.74 2.99
C CYS A 232 -9.58 -2.14 3.81
N ILE A 233 -9.84 -2.66 5.01
CA ILE A 233 -10.86 -2.10 5.91
C ILE A 233 -10.57 -0.64 6.20
N MET A 234 -9.35 -0.30 6.61
CA MET A 234 -8.99 1.07 7.01
C MET A 234 -8.95 2.06 5.84
N PHE A 235 -8.63 1.60 4.62
CA PHE A 235 -8.47 2.49 3.47
C PHE A 235 -9.75 2.64 2.62
N ILE A 236 -10.48 1.53 2.45
CA ILE A 236 -11.61 1.45 1.52
C ILE A 236 -12.92 1.88 2.19
N LEU A 237 -13.08 1.61 3.49
CA LEU A 237 -14.28 1.96 4.26
C LEU A 237 -14.15 3.34 4.90
#